data_AF-A0A068YSH2-F1
#
_entry.id   AF-A0A068YSH2-F1
#
_cell.length_a   1.000
_cell.length_b   1.000
_cell.length_c   1.000
_cell.angle_alpha   90.00
_cell.angle_beta   90.00
_cell.angle_gamma   90.00
#
_symmetry.space_group_name_H-M   'P 1'
#
loop_
_entity.id
_entity.type
_entity.pdbx_description
1 polymer ?
#
loop_
_entity_poly.entity_id
_entity_poly.type
_entity_poly.pdbx_seq_one_letter_code
_entity_poly.pdbx_strand_id
1 'polypeptide(L)'
;MADCFCVDNHALEAALLKRRLPHVLARHGALGRGWAPAEADHSFKDAAPSLPLRAWREVTRRFRDGHTERWWAAELTLLGYGPGRPVRAICATTDRRALPALSTWYLTTNLPAPLAEMVRLYGLRNWIEQGYKQMKDELGWADFMVRSDRAIRRHWTLVCCAFASCGWNEAMQNRASQSLARPEAGETNVEKPLPHWPLLLRAVRAWRTPAHWLARCWAAFASEPPPAELAALLGALSTGHGINLYLWL
;
A
#
# COMPACT_ATOMS: atom_id res chain seq x y z
N MET A 1 -8.88 -2.77 4.56
CA MET A 1 -8.29 -2.45 5.87
C MET A 1 -8.41 -0.96 6.08
N ALA A 2 -8.69 -0.49 7.29
CA ALA A 2 -8.80 0.94 7.61
C ALA A 2 -8.18 1.25 8.98
N ASP A 3 -7.60 2.44 9.11
CA ASP A 3 -6.98 2.93 10.34
C ASP A 3 -8.02 3.50 11.32
N CYS A 4 -7.66 3.65 12.60
CA CYS A 4 -8.58 4.06 13.67
C CYS A 4 -9.27 5.40 13.40
N PHE A 5 -8.60 6.33 12.72
CA PHE A 5 -9.17 7.62 12.32
C PHE A 5 -10.44 7.48 11.44
N CYS A 6 -10.53 6.42 10.64
CA CYS A 6 -11.72 6.15 9.81
C CYS A 6 -12.81 5.35 10.53
N VAL A 7 -12.47 4.72 11.67
CA VAL A 7 -13.20 3.58 12.24
C VAL A 7 -13.94 3.92 13.54
N ASP A 8 -13.66 5.09 14.14
CA ASP A 8 -14.45 5.60 15.27
C ASP A 8 -15.90 5.99 14.88
N ASN A 9 -16.26 5.83 13.60
CA ASN A 9 -17.64 5.91 13.12
C ASN A 9 -18.28 4.52 13.03
N HIS A 10 -19.14 4.17 14.01
CA HIS A 10 -19.87 2.90 14.06
C HIS A 10 -20.70 2.58 12.79
N ALA A 11 -21.11 3.62 12.04
CA ALA A 11 -21.84 3.43 10.79
C ALA A 11 -21.01 2.67 9.75
N LEU A 12 -19.68 2.79 9.78
CA LEU A 12 -18.80 2.10 8.84
C LEU A 12 -18.80 0.59 9.08
N GLU A 13 -18.50 0.12 10.29
CA GLU A 13 -18.49 -1.33 10.61
C GLU A 13 -19.88 -1.94 10.39
N ALA A 14 -20.95 -1.26 10.83
CA ALA A 14 -22.32 -1.69 10.60
C ALA A 14 -22.66 -1.79 9.10
N ALA A 15 -22.25 -0.82 8.27
CA ALA A 15 -22.46 -0.86 6.83
C ALA A 15 -21.66 -1.98 6.15
N LEU A 16 -20.41 -2.20 6.56
CA LEU A 16 -19.57 -3.30 6.06
C LEU A 16 -20.17 -4.66 6.40
N LEU A 17 -20.65 -4.84 7.64
CA LEU A 17 -21.34 -6.06 8.06
C LEU A 17 -22.65 -6.28 7.31
N LYS A 18 -23.50 -5.25 7.19
CA LYS A 18 -24.75 -5.32 6.43
C LYS A 18 -24.51 -5.73 4.97
N ARG A 19 -23.42 -5.27 4.37
CA ARG A 19 -23.01 -5.62 2.99
C ARG A 19 -22.17 -6.90 2.90
N ARG A 20 -21.90 -7.57 4.03
CA ARG A 20 -21.04 -8.77 4.12
C ARG A 20 -19.65 -8.57 3.50
N LEU A 21 -19.10 -7.37 3.63
CA LEU A 21 -17.77 -7.04 3.11
C LEU A 21 -16.69 -7.47 4.12
N PRO A 22 -15.68 -8.25 3.70
CA PRO A 22 -14.57 -8.62 4.56
C PRO A 22 -13.71 -7.41 4.93
N HIS A 23 -13.33 -7.29 6.21
CA HIS A 23 -12.58 -6.12 6.68
C HIS A 23 -11.64 -6.41 7.84
N VAL A 24 -10.64 -5.55 7.99
CA VAL A 24 -9.77 -5.39 9.17
C VAL A 24 -9.77 -3.92 9.52
N LEU A 25 -10.18 -3.56 10.73
CA LEU A 25 -10.34 -2.19 11.17
C LEU A 25 -9.54 -1.97 12.45
N ALA A 26 -8.75 -0.90 12.52
CA ALA A 26 -8.03 -0.56 13.75
C ALA A 26 -8.85 0.26 14.72
N ARG A 27 -8.58 0.08 16.01
CA ARG A 27 -9.26 0.71 17.13
C ARG A 27 -8.25 1.46 17.99
N HIS A 28 -8.66 2.60 18.56
CA HIS A 28 -7.82 3.44 19.42
C HIS A 28 -7.53 2.82 20.81
N GLY A 29 -8.04 1.61 21.06
CA GLY A 29 -7.86 0.87 22.31
C GLY A 29 -8.88 1.23 23.40
N ALA A 30 -9.34 2.49 23.43
CA ALA A 30 -10.51 2.93 24.17
C ALA A 30 -11.69 3.00 23.19
N LEU A 31 -12.59 2.02 23.20
CA LEU A 31 -13.85 2.14 22.48
C LEU A 31 -14.94 2.50 23.49
N GLY A 32 -15.56 3.66 23.25
CA GLY A 32 -16.63 4.18 24.08
C GLY A 32 -17.90 3.37 23.94
N ARG A 33 -18.28 2.73 25.05
CA ARG A 33 -19.63 2.40 25.54
C ARG A 33 -20.42 1.27 24.86
N GLY A 34 -20.46 0.16 25.58
CA GLY A 34 -21.70 -0.55 25.94
C GLY A 34 -21.72 -0.79 27.46
N TRP A 35 -22.87 -1.13 28.05
CA TRP A 35 -22.91 -1.63 29.43
C TRP A 35 -22.33 -3.04 29.46
N ALA A 36 -21.27 -3.26 30.22
CA ALA A 36 -20.75 -4.59 30.53
C ALA A 36 -20.67 -4.74 32.05
N PRO A 37 -20.88 -5.96 32.59
CA PRO A 37 -20.70 -6.22 34.02
C PRO A 37 -19.36 -5.66 34.51
N ALA A 38 -19.30 -5.19 35.76
CA ALA A 38 -18.10 -4.58 36.33
C ALA A 38 -16.85 -5.49 36.23
N GLU A 39 -17.07 -6.80 36.23
CA GLU A 39 -16.03 -7.84 36.18
C GLU A 39 -15.46 -8.11 34.77
N ALA A 40 -16.07 -7.54 33.71
CA ALA A 40 -15.73 -7.86 32.31
C ALA A 40 -14.90 -6.76 31.67
N ASP A 41 -13.93 -7.10 30.82
CA ASP A 41 -13.09 -6.08 30.16
C ASP A 41 -13.91 -5.11 29.28
N HIS A 42 -13.87 -3.81 29.60
CA HIS A 42 -14.64 -2.76 28.93
C HIS A 42 -13.90 -2.12 27.75
N SER A 43 -12.61 -2.40 27.58
CA SER A 43 -11.81 -1.88 26.48
C SER A 43 -10.75 -2.87 26.00
N PHE A 44 -10.20 -2.62 24.82
CA PHE A 44 -9.10 -3.45 24.30
C PHE A 44 -7.84 -3.30 25.17
N LYS A 45 -7.65 -2.12 25.79
CA LYS A 45 -6.55 -1.85 26.71
C LYS A 45 -6.69 -2.57 28.04
N ASP A 46 -7.91 -2.96 28.43
CA ASP A 46 -8.15 -3.78 29.62
C ASP A 46 -8.04 -5.28 29.28
N ALA A 47 -8.58 -5.68 28.12
CA ALA A 47 -8.61 -7.08 27.69
C ALA A 47 -7.24 -7.64 27.27
N ALA A 48 -6.34 -6.83 26.72
CA ALA A 48 -5.05 -7.34 26.29
C ALA A 48 -4.12 -7.72 27.45
N PRO A 49 -3.96 -6.90 28.52
CA PRO A 49 -3.18 -7.28 29.70
C PRO A 49 -3.73 -8.49 30.46
N SER A 50 -5.06 -8.73 30.45
CA SER A 50 -5.69 -9.83 31.19
C SER A 50 -5.43 -11.21 30.58
N LEU A 51 -4.93 -11.27 29.34
CA LEU A 51 -4.64 -12.53 28.66
C LEU A 51 -3.43 -13.26 29.24
N PRO A 52 -3.53 -14.58 29.46
CA PRO A 52 -2.37 -15.37 29.84
C PRO A 52 -1.36 -15.44 28.69
N LEU A 53 -0.05 -15.42 28.99
CA LEU A 53 1.02 -15.41 27.98
C LEU A 53 0.89 -16.54 26.93
N ARG A 54 0.34 -17.69 27.31
CA ARG A 54 0.08 -18.85 26.42
C ARG A 54 -0.97 -18.60 25.33
N ALA A 55 -1.85 -17.61 25.51
CA ALA A 55 -2.87 -17.23 24.53
C ALA A 55 -2.26 -16.50 23.33
N TRP A 56 -1.09 -15.88 23.51
CA TRP A 56 -0.39 -15.16 22.46
C TRP A 56 0.31 -16.12 21.50
N ARG A 57 0.19 -15.84 20.21
CA ARG A 57 0.87 -16.53 19.12
C ARG A 57 1.95 -15.65 18.55
N GLU A 58 3.12 -16.22 18.34
CA GLU A 58 4.21 -15.53 17.65
C GLU A 58 3.86 -15.36 16.16
N VAL A 59 4.18 -14.20 15.61
CA VAL A 59 3.98 -13.85 14.22
C VAL A 59 5.27 -13.22 13.70
N THR A 60 5.87 -13.82 12.67
CA THR A 60 7.01 -13.24 11.97
C THR A 60 6.51 -12.37 10.82
N ARG A 61 6.84 -11.08 10.84
CA ARG A 61 6.61 -10.17 9.71
C ARG A 61 7.87 -10.12 8.86
N ARG A 62 7.72 -10.27 7.55
CA ARG A 62 8.82 -10.16 6.59
C ARG A 62 8.60 -8.95 5.68
N PHE A 63 9.65 -8.19 5.47
CA PHE A 63 9.65 -6.97 4.66
C PHE A 63 10.34 -7.22 3.31
N ARG A 64 10.14 -6.27 2.38
CA ARG A 64 10.64 -6.39 1.00
C ARG A 64 12.17 -6.38 0.91
N ASP A 65 12.79 -5.65 1.81
CA ASP A 65 14.25 -5.54 1.98
C ASP A 65 14.88 -6.78 2.65
N GLY A 66 14.07 -7.79 3.00
CA GLY A 66 14.53 -9.00 3.67
C GLY A 66 14.55 -8.91 5.20
N HIS A 67 14.32 -7.72 5.77
CA HIS A 67 14.20 -7.57 7.22
C HIS A 67 13.02 -8.38 7.76
N THR A 68 13.15 -8.87 9.00
CA THR A 68 12.09 -9.58 9.70
C THR A 68 11.88 -9.03 11.09
N GLU A 69 10.62 -8.85 11.48
CA GLU A 69 10.24 -8.47 12.84
C GLU A 69 9.47 -9.59 13.50
N ARG A 70 9.71 -9.78 14.81
CA ARG A 70 8.91 -10.66 15.65
C ARG A 70 7.79 -9.87 16.32
N TRP A 71 6.58 -10.37 16.15
CA TRP A 71 5.36 -9.84 16.74
C TRP A 71 4.63 -10.94 17.52
N TRP A 72 3.70 -10.53 18.37
CA TRP A 72 2.78 -11.37 19.10
C TRP A 72 1.36 -10.96 18.75
N ALA A 73 0.46 -11.92 18.59
CA ALA A 73 -0.95 -11.63 18.38
C ALA A 73 -1.83 -12.56 19.22
N ALA A 74 -2.97 -12.06 19.68
CA ALA A 74 -3.96 -12.82 20.44
C ALA A 74 -5.38 -12.38 20.10
N GLU A 75 -6.34 -13.29 20.26
CA GLU A 75 -7.76 -12.93 20.25
C GLU A 75 -8.19 -12.41 21.61
N LEU A 76 -8.98 -11.34 21.58
CA LEU A 76 -9.59 -10.73 22.74
C LEU A 76 -11.08 -11.10 22.78
N THR A 77 -11.63 -11.22 23.98
CA THR A 77 -13.08 -11.33 24.19
C THR A 77 -13.54 -10.09 24.95
N LEU A 78 -14.27 -9.20 24.30
CA LEU A 78 -14.82 -7.99 24.93
C LEU A 78 -16.05 -7.49 24.17
N LEU A 79 -16.99 -6.84 24.85
CA LEU A 79 -18.07 -6.01 24.24
C LEU A 79 -18.63 -6.49 22.88
N GLY A 80 -19.26 -7.67 22.82
CA GLY A 80 -19.85 -8.11 21.55
C GLY A 80 -18.86 -8.77 20.56
N TYR A 81 -17.55 -8.68 20.82
CA TYR A 81 -16.46 -9.21 20.02
C TYR A 81 -15.80 -10.43 20.68
N GLY A 82 -15.26 -11.32 19.85
CA GLY A 82 -14.42 -12.42 20.32
C GLY A 82 -14.49 -13.67 19.46
N PRO A 83 -13.84 -14.75 19.90
CA PRO A 83 -13.85 -16.03 19.21
C PRO A 83 -15.29 -16.53 19.02
N GLY A 84 -15.65 -16.91 17.81
CA GLY A 84 -17.00 -17.42 17.49
C GLY A 84 -18.10 -16.36 17.36
N ARG A 85 -17.76 -15.07 17.51
CA ARG A 85 -18.69 -13.96 17.22
C ARG A 85 -18.57 -13.51 15.76
N PRO A 86 -19.58 -12.81 15.21
CA PRO A 86 -19.53 -12.30 13.82
C PRO A 86 -18.32 -11.39 13.54
N VAL A 87 -17.80 -10.75 14.59
CA VAL A 87 -16.59 -9.94 14.54
C VAL A 87 -15.66 -10.36 15.68
N ARG A 88 -14.40 -10.62 15.32
CA ARG A 88 -13.30 -10.95 16.22
C ARG A 88 -12.60 -9.68 16.65
N ALA A 89 -12.12 -9.65 17.90
CA ALA A 89 -11.22 -8.63 18.41
C ALA A 89 -9.82 -9.23 18.57
N ILE A 90 -8.81 -8.48 18.14
CA ILE A 90 -7.42 -8.95 18.07
C ILE A 90 -6.51 -7.87 18.67
N CYS A 91 -5.55 -8.30 19.47
CA CYS A 91 -4.40 -7.48 19.85
C CYS A 91 -3.16 -8.02 19.12
N ALA A 92 -2.36 -7.13 18.54
CA ALA A 92 -1.05 -7.45 17.98
C ALA A 92 0.01 -6.48 18.49
N THR A 93 1.17 -6.97 18.90
CA THR A 93 2.18 -6.16 19.57
C THR A 93 3.60 -6.69 19.35
N THR A 94 4.61 -5.85 19.52
CA THR A 94 6.02 -6.29 19.57
C THR A 94 6.39 -6.91 20.92
N ASP A 95 5.69 -6.53 22.00
CA ASP A 95 5.92 -7.06 23.35
C ASP A 95 4.58 -7.35 24.06
N ARG A 96 4.25 -8.65 24.19
CA ARG A 96 3.03 -9.15 24.83
C ARG A 96 2.97 -8.96 26.36
N ARG A 97 4.05 -8.51 27.00
CA ARG A 97 4.09 -8.17 28.43
C ARG A 97 3.93 -6.67 28.65
N ALA A 98 4.70 -5.87 27.91
CA ALA A 98 4.73 -4.43 28.09
C ALA A 98 3.63 -3.67 27.31
N LEU A 99 3.12 -4.25 26.21
CA LEU A 99 2.12 -3.65 25.33
C LEU A 99 2.43 -2.17 24.97
N PRO A 100 3.62 -1.88 24.41
CA PRO A 100 4.05 -0.51 24.10
C PRO A 100 3.08 0.19 23.14
N ALA A 101 2.72 1.44 23.45
CA ALA A 101 1.68 2.17 22.72
C ALA A 101 1.96 2.33 21.21
N LEU A 102 3.21 2.59 20.82
CA LEU A 102 3.60 2.81 19.42
C LEU A 102 3.65 1.54 18.57
N SER A 103 3.68 0.36 19.20
CA SER A 103 3.77 -0.91 18.51
C SER A 103 2.80 -1.95 19.08
N THR A 104 1.64 -1.46 19.54
CA THR A 104 0.48 -2.28 19.93
C THR A 104 -0.72 -1.85 19.10
N TRP A 105 -1.35 -2.80 18.43
CA TRP A 105 -2.47 -2.62 17.53
C TRP A 105 -3.68 -3.37 18.07
N TYR A 106 -4.82 -2.68 18.08
CA TYR A 106 -6.12 -3.26 18.40
C TYR A 106 -6.95 -3.30 17.14
N LEU A 107 -7.38 -4.49 16.73
CA LEU A 107 -8.04 -4.71 15.44
C LEU A 107 -9.39 -5.41 15.65
N THR A 108 -10.39 -5.05 14.84
CA THR A 108 -11.62 -5.83 14.66
C THR A 108 -11.70 -6.38 13.24
N THR A 109 -12.22 -7.60 13.11
CA THR A 109 -12.33 -8.25 11.80
C THR A 109 -13.43 -9.30 11.73
N ASN A 110 -14.10 -9.40 10.58
CA ASN A 110 -14.99 -10.51 10.23
C ASN A 110 -14.33 -11.53 9.27
N LEU A 111 -13.01 -11.45 9.05
CA LEU A 111 -12.29 -12.37 8.18
C LEU A 111 -12.03 -13.71 8.89
N PRO A 112 -12.33 -14.85 8.23
CA PRO A 112 -12.01 -16.18 8.75
C PRO A 112 -10.55 -16.54 8.45
N ALA A 113 -9.61 -15.70 8.90
CA ALA A 113 -8.19 -15.87 8.63
C ALA A 113 -7.33 -15.85 9.91
N PRO A 114 -6.14 -16.49 9.89
CA PRO A 114 -5.30 -16.63 11.07
C PRO A 114 -4.75 -15.29 11.57
N LEU A 115 -4.31 -15.23 12.83
CA LEU A 115 -3.78 -13.99 13.42
C LEU A 115 -2.60 -13.40 12.63
N ALA A 116 -1.72 -14.26 12.09
CA ALA A 116 -0.61 -13.82 11.24
C ALA A 116 -1.08 -13.07 9.98
N GLU A 117 -2.23 -13.45 9.41
CA GLU A 117 -2.84 -12.75 8.28
C GLU A 117 -3.28 -11.33 8.69
N MET A 118 -3.87 -11.18 9.87
CA MET A 118 -4.38 -9.90 10.37
C MET A 118 -3.25 -8.91 10.61
N VAL A 119 -2.17 -9.39 11.23
CA VAL A 119 -0.94 -8.62 11.43
C VAL A 119 -0.32 -8.23 10.09
N ARG A 120 -0.30 -9.14 9.11
CA ARG A 120 0.23 -8.84 7.77
C ARG A 120 -0.62 -7.79 7.06
N LEU A 121 -1.94 -7.99 6.97
CA LEU A 121 -2.88 -7.10 6.29
C LEU A 121 -2.86 -5.69 6.89
N TYR A 122 -2.85 -5.58 8.22
CA TYR A 122 -2.77 -4.29 8.87
C TYR A 122 -1.39 -3.64 8.73
N GLY A 123 -0.33 -4.45 8.76
CA GLY A 123 1.04 -3.99 8.51
C GLY A 123 1.25 -3.35 7.14
N LEU A 124 0.38 -3.63 6.15
CA LEU A 124 0.39 -2.95 4.84
C LEU A 124 0.00 -1.47 4.91
N ARG A 125 -0.53 -0.97 6.04
CA ARG A 125 -0.90 0.46 6.20
C ARG A 125 0.27 1.40 5.96
N ASN A 126 1.46 1.01 6.41
CA ASN A 126 2.66 1.81 6.23
C ASN A 126 3.01 1.94 4.74
N TRP A 127 2.67 0.94 3.92
CA TRP A 127 2.88 1.02 2.47
C TRP A 127 1.98 2.06 1.81
N ILE A 128 0.76 2.25 2.32
CA ILE A 128 -0.14 3.31 1.86
C ILE A 128 0.47 4.69 2.15
N GLU A 129 0.98 4.90 3.36
CA GLU A 129 1.64 6.16 3.74
C GLU A 129 2.88 6.45 2.89
N GLN A 130 3.72 5.43 2.65
CA GLN A 130 4.88 5.56 1.79
C GLN A 130 4.49 5.82 0.33
N GLY A 131 3.45 5.16 -0.17
CA GLY A 131 2.88 5.41 -1.49
C GLY A 131 2.41 6.86 -1.65
N TYR A 132 1.76 7.42 -0.62
CA TYR A 132 1.36 8.83 -0.64
C TYR A 132 2.56 9.79 -0.67
N LYS A 133 3.66 9.50 0.03
CA LYS A 133 4.89 10.30 -0.06
C LYS A 133 5.46 10.25 -1.47
N GLN A 134 5.59 9.06 -2.04
CA GLN A 134 6.06 8.89 -3.43
C GLN A 134 5.16 9.63 -4.44
N MET A 135 3.83 9.54 -4.29
CA MET A 135 2.91 10.27 -5.15
C MET A 135 3.07 11.79 -5.03
N LYS A 136 3.33 12.30 -3.82
CA LYS A 136 3.54 13.74 -3.58
C LYS A 136 4.88 14.23 -4.10
N ASP A 137 5.95 13.57 -3.70
CA ASP A 137 7.32 14.04 -3.90
C ASP A 137 7.82 13.74 -5.32
N GLU A 138 7.46 12.57 -5.88
CA GLU A 138 8.03 12.08 -7.14
C GLU A 138 7.07 12.21 -8.33
N LEU A 139 5.77 12.00 -8.10
CA LEU A 139 4.76 12.09 -9.16
C LEU A 139 4.06 13.45 -9.25
N GLY A 140 4.44 14.39 -8.39
CA GLY A 140 3.97 15.76 -8.43
C GLY A 140 2.48 15.89 -8.12
N TRP A 141 1.99 15.19 -7.10
CA TRP A 141 0.59 15.31 -6.65
C TRP A 141 0.13 16.77 -6.49
N ALA A 142 1.03 17.62 -5.99
CA ALA A 142 0.78 19.05 -5.76
C ALA A 142 1.26 19.97 -6.90
N ASP A 143 1.93 19.43 -7.93
CA ASP A 143 2.59 20.21 -8.98
C ASP A 143 1.64 20.61 -10.13
N PHE A 144 0.35 20.76 -9.84
CA PHE A 144 -0.61 21.18 -10.84
C PHE A 144 -0.53 22.71 -11.03
N MET A 145 -0.16 23.14 -12.24
CA MET A 145 -0.15 24.56 -12.61
C MET A 145 -1.53 25.07 -13.06
N VAL A 146 -2.57 24.24 -12.93
CA VAL A 146 -3.95 24.51 -13.36
C VAL A 146 -4.82 24.96 -12.18
N ARG A 147 -5.79 25.84 -12.43
CA ARG A 147 -6.69 26.36 -11.38
C ARG A 147 -8.11 25.81 -11.42
N SER A 148 -8.50 25.11 -12.49
CA SER A 148 -9.86 24.56 -12.58
C SER A 148 -9.97 23.25 -11.82
N ASP A 149 -11.02 23.15 -11.01
CA ASP A 149 -11.35 21.97 -10.22
C ASP A 149 -11.40 20.66 -11.05
N ARG A 150 -11.95 20.73 -12.26
CA ARG A 150 -11.94 19.61 -13.22
C ARG A 150 -10.53 19.21 -13.64
N ALA A 151 -9.64 20.18 -13.91
CA ALA A 151 -8.28 19.89 -14.33
C ALA A 151 -7.44 19.34 -13.15
N ILE A 152 -7.65 19.85 -11.94
CA ILE A 152 -7.01 19.34 -10.72
C ILE A 152 -7.39 17.88 -10.47
N ARG A 153 -8.70 17.53 -10.55
CA ARG A 153 -9.12 16.12 -10.42
C ARG A 153 -8.54 15.21 -11.51
N ARG A 154 -8.44 15.69 -12.74
CA ARG A 154 -7.79 14.94 -13.84
C ARG A 154 -6.32 14.71 -13.56
N HIS A 155 -5.60 15.71 -13.07
CA HIS A 155 -4.21 15.60 -12.65
C HIS A 155 -4.04 14.51 -11.59
N TRP A 156 -4.81 14.57 -10.50
CA TRP A 156 -4.76 13.53 -9.45
C TRP A 156 -5.09 12.14 -9.98
N THR A 157 -6.07 12.02 -10.88
CA THR A 157 -6.40 10.75 -11.52
C THR A 157 -5.21 10.20 -12.32
N LEU A 158 -4.54 11.04 -13.11
CA LEU A 158 -3.36 10.65 -13.88
C LEU A 158 -2.19 10.24 -12.98
N VAL A 159 -1.96 10.95 -11.87
CA VAL A 159 -0.96 10.58 -10.86
C VAL A 159 -1.26 9.22 -10.26
N CYS A 160 -2.51 8.94 -9.87
CA CYS A 160 -2.94 7.63 -9.38
C CYS A 160 -2.75 6.52 -10.43
N CYS A 161 -3.14 6.77 -11.69
CA CYS A 161 -2.96 5.80 -12.78
C CYS A 161 -1.49 5.53 -13.07
N ALA A 162 -0.63 6.55 -13.05
CA ALA A 162 0.81 6.40 -13.23
C ALA A 162 1.40 5.55 -12.10
N PHE A 163 1.08 5.85 -10.85
CA PHE A 163 1.51 5.07 -9.70
C PHE A 163 1.10 3.59 -9.81
N ALA A 164 -0.17 3.32 -10.13
CA ALA A 164 -0.67 1.95 -10.29
C ALA A 164 0.01 1.20 -11.44
N SER A 165 0.25 1.88 -12.57
CA SER A 165 0.93 1.30 -13.74
C SER A 165 2.39 0.96 -13.43
N CYS A 166 3.09 1.81 -12.66
CA CYS A 166 4.45 1.54 -12.20
C CYS A 166 4.51 0.30 -11.31
N GLY A 167 3.62 0.20 -10.31
CA GLY A 167 3.54 -0.96 -9.43
C GLY A 167 3.20 -2.26 -10.18
N TRP A 168 2.29 -2.19 -11.16
CA TRP A 168 1.97 -3.32 -12.03
C TRP A 168 3.18 -3.78 -12.85
N ASN A 169 3.88 -2.85 -13.49
CA ASN A 169 5.06 -3.16 -14.29
C ASN A 169 6.17 -3.82 -13.46
N GLU A 170 6.45 -3.27 -12.26
CA GLU A 170 7.42 -3.86 -11.34
C GLU A 170 7.01 -5.28 -10.92
N ALA A 171 5.73 -5.51 -10.62
CA ALA A 171 5.23 -6.84 -10.29
C ALA A 171 5.39 -7.84 -11.46
N MET A 172 5.13 -7.40 -12.71
CA MET A 172 5.32 -8.23 -13.90
C MET A 172 6.79 -8.57 -14.14
N GLN A 173 7.70 -7.60 -13.99
CA GLN A 173 9.15 -7.81 -14.13
C GLN A 173 9.69 -8.78 -13.08
N ASN A 174 9.21 -8.68 -11.83
CA ASN A 174 9.57 -9.61 -10.76
C ASN A 174 9.09 -11.04 -11.07
N ARG A 175 7.86 -11.20 -11.57
CA ARG A 175 7.34 -12.50 -12.00
C ARG A 175 8.13 -13.11 -13.15
N ALA A 176 8.46 -12.31 -14.16
CA ALA A 176 9.28 -12.75 -15.29
C ALA A 176 10.68 -13.19 -14.84
N SER A 177 11.30 -12.45 -13.92
CA SER A 177 12.62 -12.79 -13.36
C SER A 177 12.59 -14.09 -12.55
N GLN A 178 11.51 -14.36 -11.81
CA GLN A 178 11.33 -15.63 -11.09
C GLN A 178 11.07 -16.81 -12.04
N SER A 179 10.38 -16.57 -13.16
CA SER A 179 10.15 -17.58 -14.20
C SER A 179 11.43 -17.98 -14.95
N LEU A 180 12.39 -17.08 -15.07
CA LEU A 180 13.69 -17.33 -15.72
C LEU A 180 14.72 -17.98 -14.78
N ALA A 181 14.50 -17.92 -13.47
CA ALA A 181 15.35 -18.57 -12.47
C ALA A 181 14.97 -20.05 -12.32
N ARG A 182 15.39 -20.90 -13.25
CA ARG A 182 15.49 -22.37 -13.04
C ARG A 182 16.83 -22.65 -12.33
N PRO A 183 16.93 -23.61 -11.40
CA PRO A 183 18.12 -23.72 -10.56
C PRO A 183 19.25 -24.36 -11.37
N GLU A 184 20.12 -23.53 -11.94
CA GLU A 184 21.49 -23.97 -12.22
C GLU A 184 22.37 -23.50 -11.06
N ALA A 185 23.04 -24.47 -10.46
CA ALA A 185 23.93 -24.29 -9.33
C ALA A 185 25.07 -23.35 -9.69
N GLY A 186 25.27 -22.31 -8.86
CA GLY A 186 26.35 -21.35 -9.04
C GLY A 186 25.99 -20.00 -8.45
N GLU A 187 25.93 -19.93 -7.12
CA GLU A 187 25.76 -18.66 -6.40
C GLU A 187 26.98 -17.77 -6.63
N THR A 188 26.88 -16.85 -7.60
CA THR A 188 27.54 -15.55 -7.46
C THR A 188 26.47 -14.56 -7.01
N ASN A 189 26.56 -14.17 -5.74
CA ASN A 189 25.75 -13.13 -5.13
C ASN A 189 26.07 -11.78 -5.80
N VAL A 190 25.51 -11.55 -6.99
CA VAL A 190 25.45 -10.22 -7.58
C VAL A 190 24.30 -9.53 -6.87
N GLU A 191 24.64 -8.75 -5.85
CA GLU A 191 23.75 -7.77 -5.25
C GLU A 191 23.15 -6.93 -6.40
N LYS A 192 21.89 -7.19 -6.76
CA LYS A 192 21.18 -6.35 -7.73
C LYS A 192 20.94 -5.02 -7.03
N PRO A 193 21.57 -3.91 -7.48
CA PRO A 193 21.30 -2.62 -6.88
C PRO A 193 19.80 -2.34 -7.02
N LEU A 194 19.17 -1.96 -5.92
CA LEU A 194 17.76 -1.57 -5.90
C LEU A 194 17.54 -0.50 -6.98
N PRO A 195 16.45 -0.58 -7.77
CA PRO A 195 16.17 0.43 -8.78
C PRO A 195 16.05 1.79 -8.09
N HIS A 196 16.94 2.71 -8.43
CA HIS A 196 16.85 4.10 -7.99
C HIS A 196 15.66 4.71 -8.75
N TRP A 197 14.54 4.86 -8.06
CA TRP A 197 13.30 5.40 -8.63
C TRP A 197 13.46 6.72 -9.41
N PRO A 198 14.36 7.65 -9.02
CA PRO A 198 14.57 8.87 -9.78
C PRO A 198 15.06 8.68 -11.23
N LEU A 199 15.99 7.75 -11.52
CA LEU A 199 16.41 7.55 -12.93
C LEU A 199 15.40 6.69 -13.70
N LEU A 200 14.65 5.80 -13.04
CA LEU A 200 13.55 5.06 -13.69
C LEU A 200 12.42 6.00 -14.10
N LEU A 201 12.06 6.96 -13.25
CA LEU A 201 11.10 8.01 -13.56
C LEU A 201 11.62 9.01 -14.59
N ARG A 202 12.91 9.39 -14.53
CA ARG A 202 13.55 10.20 -15.58
C ARG A 202 13.56 9.48 -16.92
N ALA A 203 13.87 8.19 -16.95
CA ALA A 203 13.84 7.36 -18.15
C ALA A 203 12.43 7.31 -18.74
N VAL A 204 11.40 7.09 -17.90
CA VAL A 204 9.99 7.10 -18.37
C VAL A 204 9.56 8.47 -18.88
N ARG A 205 9.92 9.55 -18.17
CA ARG A 205 9.64 10.92 -18.58
C ARG A 205 10.33 11.31 -19.89
N ALA A 206 11.55 10.81 -20.12
CA ALA A 206 12.39 11.13 -21.28
C ALA A 206 11.79 10.67 -22.62
N TRP A 207 10.88 9.69 -22.63
CA TRP A 207 10.14 9.31 -23.84
C TRP A 207 8.67 9.72 -23.82
N ARG A 208 7.99 9.59 -22.67
CA ARG A 208 6.53 9.75 -22.61
C ARG A 208 6.06 11.19 -22.79
N THR A 209 6.78 12.14 -22.21
CA THR A 209 6.47 13.57 -22.33
C THR A 209 6.66 14.09 -23.76
N PRO A 210 7.83 13.88 -24.42
CA PRO A 210 8.00 14.32 -25.80
C PRO A 210 7.07 13.58 -26.77
N ALA A 211 6.78 12.28 -26.59
CA ALA A 211 5.83 11.55 -27.43
C ALA A 211 4.44 12.21 -27.43
N HIS A 212 3.89 12.49 -26.24
CA HIS A 212 2.58 13.10 -26.11
C HIS A 212 2.55 14.54 -26.62
N TRP A 213 3.61 15.31 -26.38
CA TRP A 213 3.68 16.70 -26.83
C TRP A 213 3.80 16.78 -28.35
N LEU A 214 4.73 16.05 -28.96
CA LEU A 214 4.94 16.04 -30.41
C LEU A 214 3.72 15.53 -31.16
N ALA A 215 3.09 14.45 -30.70
CA ALA A 215 1.87 13.93 -31.31
C ALA A 215 0.71 14.93 -31.25
N ARG A 216 0.56 15.66 -30.14
CA ARG A 216 -0.47 16.69 -29.98
C ARG A 216 -0.20 17.93 -30.83
N CYS A 217 1.05 18.40 -30.87
CA CYS A 217 1.44 19.53 -31.71
C CYS A 217 1.23 19.19 -33.19
N TRP A 218 1.65 18.01 -33.63
CA TRP A 218 1.45 17.59 -35.01
C TRP A 218 -0.04 17.55 -35.40
N ALA A 219 -0.87 16.88 -34.59
CA ALA A 219 -2.31 16.80 -34.83
C ALA A 219 -3.03 18.17 -34.80
N ALA A 220 -2.43 19.19 -34.16
CA ALA A 220 -3.01 20.52 -34.08
C ALA A 220 -2.62 21.43 -35.26
N PHE A 221 -1.48 21.18 -35.92
CA PHE A 221 -0.91 22.08 -36.93
C PHE A 221 -0.74 21.45 -38.32
N ALA A 222 -0.92 20.14 -38.46
CA ALA A 222 -0.79 19.42 -39.72
C ALA A 222 -2.01 18.55 -40.00
N SER A 223 -2.51 18.60 -41.24
CA SER A 223 -3.58 17.75 -41.75
C SER A 223 -3.05 16.48 -42.43
N GLU A 224 -1.74 16.44 -42.67
CA GLU A 224 -1.03 15.36 -43.34
C GLU A 224 -0.32 14.44 -42.33
N PRO A 225 -0.06 13.16 -42.67
CA PRO A 225 0.71 12.28 -41.83
C PRO A 225 2.13 12.84 -41.58
N PRO A 226 2.75 12.54 -40.42
CA PRO A 226 4.10 13.01 -40.12
C PRO A 226 5.11 12.51 -41.17
N PRO A 227 6.08 13.35 -41.59
CA PRO A 227 7.21 12.92 -42.40
C PRO A 227 7.90 11.69 -41.81
N ALA A 228 8.53 10.87 -42.66
CA ALA A 228 9.07 9.57 -42.27
C ALA A 228 10.02 9.65 -41.06
N GLU A 229 10.84 10.69 -40.98
CA GLU A 229 11.78 10.95 -39.90
C GLU A 229 11.06 11.25 -38.56
N LEU A 230 9.99 12.04 -38.62
CA LEU A 230 9.17 12.36 -37.44
C LEU A 230 8.32 11.15 -37.00
N ALA A 231 7.79 10.38 -37.96
CA ALA A 231 7.07 9.14 -37.69
C ALA A 231 7.99 8.11 -37.01
N ALA A 232 9.22 7.96 -37.49
CA ALA A 232 10.23 7.10 -36.87
C ALA A 232 10.59 7.56 -35.44
N LEU A 233 10.72 8.87 -35.22
CA LEU A 233 10.97 9.43 -33.89
C LEU A 233 9.79 9.16 -32.93
N LEU A 234 8.54 9.37 -33.35
CA LEU A 234 7.35 9.08 -32.55
C LEU A 234 7.21 7.57 -32.27
N GLY A 235 7.59 6.72 -33.22
CA GLY A 235 7.69 5.27 -33.05
C GLY A 235 8.75 4.87 -32.01
N ALA A 236 9.94 5.45 -32.07
CA ALA A 236 11.00 5.20 -31.09
C ALA A 236 10.58 5.65 -29.67
N LEU A 237 10.00 6.85 -29.57
CA LEU A 237 9.49 7.38 -28.31
C LEU A 237 8.34 6.55 -27.72
N SER A 238 7.39 6.10 -28.55
CA SER A 238 6.26 5.27 -28.09
C SER A 238 6.67 3.85 -27.67
N THR A 239 7.83 3.37 -28.14
CA THR A 239 8.43 2.08 -27.75
C THR A 239 9.39 2.19 -26.56
N GLY A 240 9.50 3.38 -25.94
CA GLY A 240 10.28 3.59 -24.73
C GLY A 240 11.73 4.08 -24.95
N HIS A 241 12.12 4.38 -26.19
CA HIS A 241 13.42 4.97 -26.50
C HIS A 241 13.36 6.49 -26.28
N GLY A 242 13.75 6.93 -25.08
CA GLY A 242 13.70 8.34 -24.69
C GLY A 242 14.76 9.21 -25.35
N ILE A 243 14.44 10.48 -25.54
CA ILE A 243 15.43 11.48 -25.94
C ILE A 243 16.12 11.93 -24.65
N ASN A 244 17.40 11.59 -24.50
CA ASN A 244 18.23 12.12 -23.42
C ASN A 244 18.58 13.58 -23.74
N LEU A 245 17.67 14.50 -23.40
CA LEU A 245 17.90 15.95 -23.49
C LEU A 245 18.91 16.46 -22.44
N TYR A 246 19.35 15.59 -21.53
CA TYR A 246 20.40 15.86 -20.54
C TYR A 246 21.69 15.13 -20.92
N LEU A 247 22.32 15.52 -22.02
CA LEU A 247 23.73 15.25 -22.26
C LEU A 247 24.41 16.57 -22.54
N TRP A 248 25.05 17.13 -21.51
CA TRP A 248 26.17 18.04 -21.65
C TRP A 248 27.16 17.80 -20.51
N LEU A 249 28.36 17.38 -20.92
CA LEU A 249 29.70 17.43 -20.30
C LEU A 249 29.88 16.88 -18.88
#